data_AF-A0A973Q7Z2-F1
#
_entry.id   AF-A0A973Q7Z2-F1
#
_cell.length_a   1.000
_cell.length_b   1.000
_cell.length_c   1.000
_cell.angle_alpha   90.00
_cell.angle_beta   90.00
_cell.angle_gamma   90.00
#
_symmetry.space_group_name_H-M   'P 1'
#
loop_
_entity.id
_entity.type
_entity.pdbx_description
1 polymer ?
#
loop_
_entity_poly.entity_id
_entity_poly.type
_entity_poly.pdbx_seq_one_letter_code
_entity_poly.pdbx_strand_id
1 'polypeptide(L)'
;MWIAGIRALYLQALHPRAVRGVVQNSDIRQDAWGRLLRTASFVGETTYGTSPAAERAGARIRGIHRRLSATDPDTGERYGVDDPELLLWVHCAEIDSYLHLARRSGYPLTGAQADAYVSEQRESARLVGLDPAAAPADTAGLAGYFDAVRPRLAATPEAYDVVRFLAAPPVPRPLLPLRLGVWRAVAGTAYAALPPWAHELYGRRAPS
;
A
#
# COMPACT_ATOMS: atom_id res chain seq x y z
N MET A 1 10.22 6.65 4.63
CA MET A 1 9.93 5.80 3.45
C MET A 1 9.56 4.37 3.84
N TRP A 2 10.46 3.55 4.39
CA TRP A 2 10.18 2.12 4.66
C TRP A 2 8.98 1.85 5.59
N ILE A 3 8.87 2.56 6.72
CA ILE A 3 7.75 2.40 7.65
C ILE A 3 6.41 2.76 6.97
N ALA A 4 6.39 3.85 6.19
CA ALA A 4 5.22 4.27 5.42
C ALA A 4 4.82 3.23 4.37
N GLY A 5 5.78 2.70 3.60
CA GLY A 5 5.51 1.65 2.62
C GLY A 5 4.93 0.38 3.26
N ILE A 6 5.46 -0.06 4.40
CA ILE A 6 4.94 -1.23 5.10
C ILE A 6 3.55 -0.97 5.72
N ARG A 7 3.32 0.24 6.24
CA ARG A 7 1.98 0.67 6.70
C ARG A 7 0.97 0.63 5.56
N ALA A 8 1.36 1.11 4.37
CA ALA A 8 0.52 1.05 3.18
C ALA A 8 0.17 -0.39 2.80
N LEU A 9 1.11 -1.33 2.89
CA LEU A 9 0.85 -2.74 2.61
C LEU A 9 -0.12 -3.38 3.61
N TYR A 10 -0.04 -3.01 4.89
CA TYR A 10 -1.06 -3.43 5.86
C TYR A 10 -2.43 -2.86 5.49
N LEU A 11 -2.55 -1.56 5.21
CA LEU A 11 -3.81 -0.99 4.75
C LEU A 11 -4.33 -1.70 3.50
N GLN A 12 -3.50 -1.85 2.47
CA GLN A 12 -3.87 -2.51 1.21
C GLN A 12 -4.46 -3.90 1.42
N ALA A 13 -3.92 -4.66 2.38
CA ALA A 13 -4.38 -5.99 2.72
C ALA A 13 -5.82 -6.05 3.27
N LEU A 14 -6.37 -4.94 3.76
CA LEU A 14 -7.75 -4.87 4.29
C LEU A 14 -8.83 -4.80 3.21
N HIS A 15 -8.49 -4.60 1.93
CA HIS A 15 -9.48 -4.67 0.86
C HIS A 15 -9.50 -6.09 0.27
N PRO A 16 -10.57 -6.88 0.44
CA PRO A 16 -10.60 -8.30 0.07
C PRO A 16 -10.17 -8.57 -1.37
N ARG A 17 -10.72 -7.82 -2.33
CA ARG A 17 -10.37 -7.99 -3.76
C ARG A 17 -8.92 -7.62 -4.06
N ALA A 18 -8.36 -6.60 -3.41
CA ALA A 18 -6.98 -6.17 -3.63
C ALA A 18 -5.99 -7.20 -3.08
N VAL A 19 -6.20 -7.69 -1.85
CA VAL A 19 -5.31 -8.67 -1.23
C VAL A 19 -5.33 -10.01 -1.95
N ARG A 20 -6.50 -10.46 -2.45
CA ARG A 20 -6.61 -11.65 -3.30
C ARG A 20 -5.85 -11.47 -4.62
N GLY A 21 -5.93 -10.28 -5.23
CA GLY A 21 -5.10 -9.89 -6.37
C GLY A 21 -3.60 -10.13 -6.13
N VAL A 22 -3.13 -9.81 -4.93
CA VAL A 22 -1.74 -10.06 -4.52
C VAL A 22 -1.47 -11.55 -4.30
N VAL A 23 -2.26 -12.23 -3.46
CA VAL A 23 -2.01 -13.62 -3.05
C VAL A 23 -2.11 -14.59 -4.21
N GLN A 24 -3.05 -14.40 -5.14
CA GLN A 24 -3.23 -15.30 -6.29
C GLN A 24 -2.20 -15.10 -7.40
N ASN A 25 -1.57 -13.91 -7.47
CA ASN A 25 -0.60 -13.57 -8.53
C ASN A 25 0.84 -13.48 -8.00
N SER A 26 1.12 -13.90 -6.76
CA SER A 26 2.46 -13.85 -6.18
C SER A 26 2.68 -15.01 -5.25
N ASP A 27 3.80 -15.73 -5.42
CA ASP A 27 4.31 -16.59 -4.35
C ASP A 27 5.00 -15.72 -3.30
N ILE A 28 4.20 -15.20 -2.37
CA ILE A 28 4.66 -14.35 -1.26
C ILE A 28 5.74 -15.06 -0.41
N ARG A 29 5.77 -16.40 -0.43
CA ARG A 29 6.76 -17.19 0.33
C ARG A 29 8.09 -17.31 -0.41
N GLN A 30 8.07 -17.41 -1.75
CA GLN A 30 9.29 -17.57 -2.55
C GLN A 30 9.92 -16.24 -3.01
N ASP A 31 9.12 -15.21 -3.35
CA ASP A 31 9.62 -13.90 -3.84
C ASP A 31 9.13 -12.71 -2.99
N ALA A 32 9.09 -12.94 -1.70
CA ALA A 32 8.87 -11.97 -0.64
C ALA A 32 9.56 -10.61 -0.87
N TRP A 33 10.90 -10.67 -0.94
CA TRP A 33 11.77 -9.50 -0.97
C TRP A 33 11.81 -8.87 -2.35
N GLY A 34 11.79 -9.65 -3.43
CA GLY A 34 11.73 -9.08 -4.77
C GLY A 34 10.44 -8.29 -4.98
N ARG A 35 9.30 -8.72 -4.41
CA ARG A 35 8.05 -7.96 -4.48
C ARG A 35 8.12 -6.63 -3.74
N LEU A 36 8.61 -6.65 -2.50
CA LEU A 36 8.80 -5.43 -1.70
C LEU A 36 9.77 -4.46 -2.40
N LEU A 37 10.89 -4.97 -2.91
CA LEU A 37 11.89 -4.17 -3.61
C LEU A 37 11.35 -3.60 -4.93
N ARG A 38 10.60 -4.36 -5.73
CA ARG A 38 9.98 -3.83 -6.98
C ARG A 38 9.03 -2.67 -6.70
N THR A 39 8.25 -2.77 -5.63
CA THR A 39 7.35 -1.68 -5.20
C THR A 39 8.18 -0.48 -4.75
N ALA A 40 9.16 -0.68 -3.86
CA ALA A 40 10.05 0.38 -3.39
C ALA A 40 10.82 1.06 -4.53
N SER A 41 11.28 0.30 -5.53
CA SER A 41 11.95 0.83 -6.72
C SER A 41 11.01 1.66 -7.58
N PHE A 42 9.76 1.22 -7.78
CA PHE A 42 8.76 2.02 -8.51
C PHE A 42 8.49 3.35 -7.80
N VAL A 43 8.28 3.31 -6.48
CA VAL A 43 8.02 4.52 -5.68
C VAL A 43 9.24 5.44 -5.68
N GLY A 44 10.45 4.89 -5.52
CA GLY A 44 11.69 5.65 -5.59
C GLY A 44 11.88 6.32 -6.95
N GLU A 45 11.65 5.61 -8.05
CA GLU A 45 11.77 6.15 -9.41
C GLU A 45 10.72 7.23 -9.70
N THR A 46 9.48 7.04 -9.27
CA THR A 46 8.40 8.03 -9.49
C THR A 46 8.53 9.27 -8.60
N THR A 47 9.20 9.14 -7.44
CA THR A 47 9.42 10.27 -6.52
C THR A 47 10.69 11.05 -6.84
N TYR A 48 11.80 10.36 -7.16
CA TYR A 48 13.13 10.97 -7.27
C TYR A 48 13.76 10.85 -8.66
N GLY A 49 13.15 10.08 -9.56
CA GLY A 49 13.63 9.88 -10.92
C GLY A 49 13.28 11.02 -11.87
N THR A 50 13.74 10.89 -13.11
CA THR A 50 13.37 11.81 -14.19
C THR A 50 11.99 11.48 -14.74
N SER A 51 11.26 12.48 -15.29
CA SER A 51 9.93 12.23 -15.89
C SER A 51 9.94 11.10 -16.94
N PRO A 52 10.92 10.99 -17.86
CA PRO A 52 10.98 9.87 -18.79
C PRO A 52 11.15 8.50 -18.09
N ALA A 53 11.87 8.46 -16.97
CA ALA A 53 12.05 7.22 -16.22
C ALA A 53 10.80 6.83 -15.44
N ALA A 54 10.11 7.80 -14.84
CA ALA A 54 8.80 7.61 -14.21
C ALA A 54 7.75 7.10 -15.22
N GLU A 55 7.70 7.66 -16.42
CA GLU A 55 6.80 7.21 -17.50
C GLU A 55 7.08 5.77 -17.93
N ARG A 56 8.36 5.40 -18.10
CA ARG A 56 8.76 4.01 -18.40
C ARG A 56 8.38 3.07 -17.27
N ALA A 57 8.54 3.49 -16.02
CA ALA A 57 8.13 2.71 -14.86
C ALA A 57 6.62 2.51 -14.81
N GLY A 58 5.84 3.56 -15.07
CA GLY A 58 4.39 3.53 -15.19
C GLY A 58 3.92 2.59 -16.31
N ALA A 59 4.46 2.73 -17.52
CA ALA A 59 4.12 1.88 -18.66
C ALA A 59 4.40 0.39 -18.37
N ARG A 60 5.53 0.09 -17.72
CA ARG A 60 5.88 -1.27 -17.30
C ARG A 60 4.89 -1.83 -16.29
N ILE A 61 4.57 -1.10 -15.23
CA ILE A 61 3.67 -1.63 -14.18
C ILE A 61 2.25 -1.81 -14.72
N ARG A 62 1.74 -0.88 -15.55
CA ARG A 62 0.45 -1.04 -16.24
C ARG A 62 0.46 -2.27 -17.15
N GLY A 63 1.56 -2.52 -17.86
CA GLY A 63 1.72 -3.72 -18.69
C GLY A 63 1.69 -5.03 -17.90
N ILE A 64 2.22 -5.03 -16.68
CA ILE A 64 2.13 -6.16 -15.76
C ILE A 64 0.69 -6.31 -15.27
N HIS A 65 0.08 -5.25 -14.73
CA HIS A 65 -1.26 -5.30 -14.14
C HIS A 65 -2.33 -5.78 -15.13
N ARG A 66 -2.28 -5.36 -16.41
CA ARG A 66 -3.20 -5.84 -17.46
C ARG A 66 -3.21 -7.35 -17.68
N ARG A 67 -2.15 -8.06 -17.25
CA ARG A 67 -2.02 -9.52 -17.42
C ARG A 67 -2.41 -10.29 -16.17
N LEU A 68 -2.60 -9.61 -15.06
CA LEU A 68 -2.89 -10.20 -13.77
C LEU A 68 -4.39 -10.09 -13.47
N SER A 69 -4.94 -11.17 -12.94
CA SER A 69 -6.35 -11.24 -12.56
C SER A 69 -6.49 -12.04 -11.29
N ALA A 70 -7.57 -11.84 -10.55
CA ALA A 70 -7.94 -12.71 -9.43
C ALA A 70 -9.37 -13.19 -9.60
N THR A 71 -9.68 -14.28 -8.91
CA THR A 71 -11.02 -14.83 -8.82
C THR A 71 -11.51 -14.66 -7.39
N ASP A 72 -12.70 -14.10 -7.23
CA ASP A 72 -13.40 -14.04 -5.96
C ASP A 72 -13.90 -15.47 -5.59
N PRO A 73 -13.48 -16.03 -4.45
CA PRO A 73 -13.82 -17.40 -4.09
C PRO A 73 -15.28 -17.59 -3.67
N ASP A 74 -15.96 -16.51 -3.28
CA ASP A 74 -17.34 -16.55 -2.76
C ASP A 74 -18.35 -16.48 -3.92
N THR A 75 -18.02 -15.72 -4.97
CA THR A 75 -18.89 -15.46 -6.12
C THR A 75 -18.44 -16.13 -7.41
N GLY A 76 -17.17 -16.54 -7.51
CA GLY A 76 -16.56 -17.04 -8.75
C GLY A 76 -16.23 -15.95 -9.78
N GLU A 77 -16.48 -14.68 -9.47
CA GLU A 77 -16.20 -13.56 -10.37
C GLU A 77 -14.70 -13.43 -10.62
N ARG A 78 -14.29 -13.38 -11.90
CA ARG A 78 -12.92 -13.05 -12.29
C ARG A 78 -12.80 -11.58 -12.63
N TYR A 79 -11.83 -10.90 -12.03
CA TYR A 79 -11.58 -9.48 -12.23
C TYR A 79 -10.09 -9.17 -12.42
N GLY A 80 -9.79 -8.07 -13.11
CA GLY A 80 -8.43 -7.58 -13.32
C GLY A 80 -7.88 -6.89 -12.07
N VAL A 81 -6.58 -7.00 -11.81
CA VAL A 81 -5.95 -6.22 -10.73
C VAL A 81 -5.75 -4.75 -11.11
N ASP A 82 -5.96 -4.41 -12.38
CA ASP A 82 -6.01 -3.06 -12.93
C ASP A 82 -7.40 -2.42 -12.87
N ASP A 83 -8.35 -3.02 -12.13
CA ASP A 83 -9.62 -2.38 -11.79
C ASP A 83 -9.37 -1.01 -11.15
N PRO A 84 -9.92 0.09 -11.70
CA PRO A 84 -9.70 1.45 -11.20
C PRO A 84 -10.04 1.62 -9.72
N GLU A 85 -11.03 0.92 -9.17
CA GLU A 85 -11.36 1.01 -7.75
C GLU A 85 -10.24 0.41 -6.87
N LEU A 86 -9.65 -0.70 -7.32
CA LEU A 86 -8.55 -1.36 -6.62
C LEU A 86 -7.26 -0.54 -6.71
N LEU A 87 -6.98 0.02 -7.88
CA LEU A 87 -5.84 0.91 -8.07
C LEU A 87 -5.97 2.16 -7.20
N LEU A 88 -7.17 2.75 -7.11
CA LEU A 88 -7.43 3.93 -6.29
C LEU A 88 -7.24 3.62 -4.79
N TRP A 89 -7.65 2.43 -4.33
CA TRP A 89 -7.41 1.98 -2.96
C TRP A 89 -5.92 1.87 -2.65
N VAL A 90 -5.17 1.20 -3.52
CA VAL A 90 -3.71 1.03 -3.35
C VAL A 90 -3.01 2.38 -3.32
N HIS A 91 -3.39 3.29 -4.21
CA HIS A 91 -2.87 4.65 -4.27
C HIS A 91 -3.18 5.44 -2.98
N CYS A 92 -4.44 5.51 -2.56
CA CYS A 92 -4.82 6.28 -1.37
C CYS A 92 -4.20 5.71 -0.08
N ALA A 93 -4.11 4.38 0.05
CA ALA A 93 -3.43 3.72 1.16
C ALA A 93 -1.93 4.08 1.22
N GLU A 94 -1.30 4.24 0.07
CA GLU A 94 0.09 4.68 -0.04
C GLU A 94 0.23 6.15 0.38
N ILE A 95 -0.52 7.06 -0.24
CA ILE A 95 -0.42 8.51 0.00
C ILE A 95 -0.71 8.85 1.47
N ASP A 96 -1.77 8.26 2.05
CA ASP A 96 -2.06 8.44 3.47
C ASP A 96 -0.91 7.95 4.36
N SER A 97 -0.28 6.83 4.01
CA SER A 97 0.84 6.29 4.80
C SER A 97 2.07 7.19 4.79
N TYR A 98 2.40 7.77 3.64
CA TYR A 98 3.52 8.71 3.55
C TYR A 98 3.23 10.01 4.30
N LEU A 99 2.05 10.59 4.10
CA LEU A 99 1.64 11.81 4.79
C LEU A 99 1.56 11.63 6.31
N HIS A 100 0.95 10.53 6.76
CA HIS A 100 0.84 10.20 8.18
C HIS A 100 2.21 10.12 8.84
N LEU A 101 3.14 9.39 8.23
CA LEU A 101 4.48 9.22 8.81
C LEU A 101 5.29 10.51 8.75
N ALA A 102 5.13 11.34 7.71
CA ALA A 102 5.75 12.66 7.65
C ALA A 102 5.29 13.53 8.82
N ARG A 103 3.97 13.62 9.06
CA ARG A 103 3.40 14.36 10.20
C ARG A 103 3.85 13.82 11.55
N ARG A 104 3.91 12.49 11.69
CA ARG A 104 4.30 11.83 12.95
C ARG A 104 5.81 11.88 13.22
N SER A 105 6.63 12.20 12.22
CA SER A 105 8.09 12.30 12.37
C SER A 105 8.56 13.55 13.15
N GLY A 106 7.67 14.51 13.41
CA GLY A 106 8.03 15.81 13.99
C GLY A 106 8.46 16.85 12.95
N TYR A 107 8.45 16.52 11.65
CA TYR A 107 8.63 17.48 10.59
C TYR A 107 7.47 18.50 10.59
N PRO A 108 7.74 19.83 10.55
CA PRO A 108 6.72 20.86 10.67
C PRO A 108 5.95 21.05 9.36
N LEU A 109 5.17 20.05 8.96
CA LEU A 109 4.33 20.09 7.77
C LEU A 109 3.07 20.92 8.03
N THR A 110 2.91 22.02 7.30
CA THR A 110 1.69 22.84 7.36
C THR A 110 0.50 22.13 6.68
N GLY A 111 -0.72 22.57 6.99
CA GLY A 111 -1.93 22.09 6.31
C GLY A 111 -1.86 22.28 4.78
N ALA A 112 -1.46 23.47 4.34
CA ALA A 112 -1.31 23.78 2.91
C ALA A 112 -0.28 22.89 2.21
N GLN A 113 0.85 22.57 2.85
CA GLN A 113 1.84 21.64 2.29
C GLN A 113 1.31 20.21 2.23
N ALA A 114 0.49 19.80 3.19
CA ALA A 114 -0.14 18.49 3.15
C ALA A 114 -1.17 18.38 2.01
N ASP A 115 -1.97 19.42 1.78
CA ASP A 115 -2.91 19.48 0.66
C ASP A 115 -2.17 19.52 -0.69
N ALA A 116 -1.10 20.32 -0.78
CA ALA A 116 -0.23 20.35 -1.96
C ALA A 116 0.37 18.97 -2.24
N TYR A 117 0.90 18.29 -1.22
CA TYR A 117 1.41 16.93 -1.34
C TYR A 117 0.35 15.99 -1.92
N VAL A 118 -0.87 15.96 -1.37
CA VAL A 118 -1.94 15.09 -1.89
C VAL A 118 -2.31 15.45 -3.33
N SER A 119 -2.44 16.73 -3.65
CA SER A 119 -2.73 17.19 -5.01
C SER A 119 -1.67 16.74 -6.02
N GLU A 120 -0.38 16.80 -5.65
CA GLU A 120 0.73 16.36 -6.51
C GLU A 120 0.66 14.86 -6.83
N GLN A 121 0.12 14.05 -5.92
CA GLN A 121 0.00 12.60 -6.14
C GLN A 121 -1.00 12.22 -7.23
N ARG A 122 -1.85 13.16 -7.69
CA ARG A 122 -2.72 12.94 -8.85
C ARG A 122 -1.93 12.68 -10.13
N GLU A 123 -0.71 13.21 -10.24
CA GLU A 123 0.19 12.89 -11.34
C GLU A 123 0.77 11.47 -11.21
N SER A 124 1.08 11.03 -9.99
CA SER A 124 1.47 9.64 -9.72
C SER A 124 0.33 8.65 -10.02
N ALA A 125 -0.92 9.03 -9.73
CA ALA A 125 -2.11 8.24 -10.07
C ALA A 125 -2.19 7.96 -11.59
N ARG A 126 -1.88 8.96 -12.43
CA ARG A 126 -1.79 8.78 -13.89
C ARG A 126 -0.81 7.68 -14.30
N LEU A 127 0.36 7.64 -13.64
CA LEU A 127 1.42 6.68 -13.96
C LEU A 127 0.99 5.23 -13.69
N VAL A 128 0.14 5.00 -12.70
CA VAL A 128 -0.39 3.66 -12.40
C VAL A 128 -1.66 3.30 -13.19
N GLY A 129 -2.18 4.22 -14.01
CA GLY A 129 -3.31 3.98 -14.90
C GLY A 129 -4.66 4.49 -14.39
N LEU A 130 -4.66 5.31 -13.33
CA LEU A 130 -5.85 5.99 -12.86
C LEU A 130 -6.11 7.28 -13.65
N ASP A 131 -7.38 7.68 -13.74
CA ASP A 131 -7.74 9.05 -14.06
C ASP A 131 -7.31 9.97 -12.88
N PRO A 132 -6.45 10.98 -13.11
CA PRO A 132 -6.08 11.95 -12.08
C PRO A 132 -7.27 12.65 -11.42
N ALA A 133 -8.41 12.77 -12.09
CA ALA A 133 -9.63 13.34 -11.53
C ALA A 133 -10.30 12.44 -10.48
N ALA A 134 -10.04 11.14 -10.51
CA ALA A 134 -10.57 10.18 -9.52
C ALA A 134 -9.73 10.15 -8.24
N ALA A 135 -8.47 10.59 -8.28
CA ALA A 135 -7.61 10.67 -7.11
C ALA A 135 -7.94 11.93 -6.27
N PRO A 136 -7.86 11.85 -4.93
CA PRO A 136 -8.12 12.99 -4.05
C PRO A 136 -7.28 14.23 -4.40
N ALA A 137 -7.91 15.40 -4.33
CA ALA A 137 -7.25 16.69 -4.60
C ALA A 137 -6.55 17.29 -3.38
N ASP A 138 -6.94 16.89 -2.18
CA ASP A 138 -6.45 17.43 -0.92
C ASP A 138 -6.65 16.43 0.22
N THR A 139 -6.23 16.80 1.43
CA THR A 139 -6.34 15.93 2.60
C THR A 139 -7.77 15.65 3.03
N ALA A 140 -8.71 16.56 2.75
CA ALA A 140 -10.13 16.36 3.04
C ALA A 140 -10.76 15.32 2.10
N GLY A 141 -10.45 15.39 0.80
CA GLY A 141 -10.85 14.39 -0.18
C GLY A 141 -10.26 13.02 0.12
N LEU A 142 -9.01 12.97 0.59
CA LEU A 142 -8.38 11.70 0.99
C LEU A 142 -9.10 11.09 2.20
N ALA A 143 -9.41 11.89 3.23
CA ALA A 143 -10.18 11.44 4.38
C ALA A 143 -11.59 10.96 3.97
N GLY A 144 -12.28 11.70 3.11
CA GLY A 144 -13.60 11.33 2.59
C GLY A 144 -13.57 10.02 1.79
N TYR A 145 -12.51 9.77 1.02
CA TYR A 145 -12.32 8.48 0.34
C TYR A 145 -12.20 7.32 1.34
N PHE A 146 -11.40 7.48 2.41
CA PHE A 146 -11.30 6.46 3.46
C PHE A 146 -12.64 6.21 4.14
N ASP A 147 -13.40 7.26 4.44
CA ASP A 147 -14.72 7.12 5.03
C ASP A 147 -15.67 6.30 4.15
N ALA A 148 -15.63 6.51 2.83
CA ALA A 148 -16.47 5.82 1.85
C ALA A 148 -16.08 4.36 1.60
N VAL A 149 -14.78 4.03 1.61
CA VAL A 149 -14.29 2.67 1.34
C VAL A 149 -14.36 1.76 2.57
N ARG A 150 -14.30 2.32 3.79
CA ARG A 150 -14.30 1.57 5.07
C ARG A 150 -15.33 0.44 5.16
N PRO A 151 -16.61 0.62 4.78
CA PRO A 151 -17.61 -0.45 4.86
C PRO A 151 -17.29 -1.68 3.98
N ARG A 152 -16.39 -1.55 3.00
CA ARG A 152 -15.95 -2.63 2.10
C ARG A 152 -14.69 -3.33 2.58
N LEU A 153 -14.07 -2.85 3.66
CA LEU A 153 -12.81 -3.37 4.18
C LEU A 153 -13.08 -4.50 5.19
N ALA A 154 -12.26 -5.55 5.13
CA ALA A 154 -12.33 -6.68 6.05
C ALA A 154 -10.94 -7.35 6.17
N ALA A 155 -10.60 -7.82 7.37
CA ALA A 155 -9.43 -8.66 7.57
C ALA A 155 -9.76 -10.12 7.21
N THR A 156 -9.60 -10.46 5.92
CA THR A 156 -9.78 -11.82 5.43
C THR A 156 -8.59 -12.72 5.80
N PRO A 157 -8.67 -14.07 5.61
CA PRO A 157 -7.52 -14.95 5.80
C PRO A 157 -6.28 -14.50 5.02
N GLU A 158 -6.45 -14.03 3.78
CA GLU A 158 -5.39 -13.47 2.94
C GLU A 158 -4.78 -12.19 3.52
N ALA A 159 -5.58 -11.35 4.19
CA ALA A 159 -5.07 -10.20 4.91
C ALA A 159 -4.14 -10.62 6.05
N TYR A 160 -4.49 -11.67 6.79
CA TYR A 160 -3.63 -12.22 7.84
C TYR A 160 -2.38 -12.91 7.29
N ASP A 161 -2.43 -13.49 6.09
CA ASP A 161 -1.23 -13.97 5.39
C ASP A 161 -0.24 -12.83 5.14
N VAL A 162 -0.73 -11.70 4.63
CA VAL A 162 0.10 -10.50 4.44
C VAL A 162 0.64 -9.98 5.77
N VAL A 163 -0.18 -9.96 6.84
CA VAL A 163 0.28 -9.51 8.17
C VAL A 163 1.40 -10.40 8.71
N ARG A 164 1.23 -11.73 8.65
CA ARG A 164 2.26 -12.69 9.08
C ARG A 164 3.53 -12.53 8.26
N PHE A 165 3.37 -12.38 6.96
CA PHE A 165 4.48 -12.17 6.03
C PHE A 165 5.27 -10.91 6.36
N LEU A 166 4.61 -9.76 6.51
CA LEU A 166 5.27 -8.50 6.83
C LEU A 166 5.86 -8.48 8.24
N ALA A 167 5.26 -9.18 9.21
CA ALA A 167 5.82 -9.29 10.56
C ALA A 167 7.08 -10.16 10.61
N ALA A 168 7.17 -11.20 9.77
CA ALA A 168 8.26 -12.17 9.79
C ALA A 168 8.57 -12.74 8.39
N PRO A 169 9.10 -11.93 7.46
CA PRO A 169 9.42 -12.40 6.12
C PRO A 169 10.53 -13.46 6.18
N PRO A 170 10.50 -14.48 5.31
CA PRO A 170 11.55 -15.49 5.27
C PRO A 170 12.90 -14.83 4.92
N VAL A 171 13.95 -15.21 5.66
CA VAL A 171 15.32 -14.74 5.43
C VAL A 171 16.30 -15.90 5.61
N PRO A 172 17.43 -15.94 4.86
CA PRO A 172 18.53 -16.84 5.14
C PRO A 172 19.00 -16.73 6.60
N ARG A 173 19.44 -17.84 7.21
CA ARG A 173 19.88 -17.90 8.62
C ARG A 173 20.84 -16.77 9.05
N PRO A 174 21.84 -16.36 8.25
CA PRO A 174 22.74 -15.27 8.63
C PRO A 174 22.05 -13.91 8.84
N LEU A 175 20.90 -13.68 8.20
CA LEU A 175 20.13 -12.42 8.31
C LEU A 175 19.09 -12.46 9.43
N LEU A 176 19.01 -13.55 10.20
CA LEU A 176 18.05 -13.71 11.29
C LEU A 176 18.15 -12.62 12.37
N PRO A 177 19.35 -12.18 12.84
CA PRO A 177 19.45 -11.09 13.81
C PRO A 177 18.89 -9.77 13.28
N LEU A 178 19.17 -9.45 12.01
CA LEU A 178 18.65 -8.25 11.35
C LEU A 178 17.11 -8.28 11.29
N ARG A 179 16.53 -9.44 10.99
CA ARG A 179 15.06 -9.63 11.00
C ARG A 179 14.47 -9.45 12.40
N LEU A 180 15.09 -10.07 13.42
CA LEU A 180 14.56 -10.07 14.79
C LEU A 180 14.71 -8.70 15.47
N GLY A 181 15.74 -7.92 15.13
CA GLY A 181 15.94 -6.56 15.65
C GLY A 181 15.30 -5.49 14.78
N VAL A 182 15.92 -5.17 13.65
CA VAL A 182 15.58 -4.00 12.82
C VAL A 182 14.24 -4.18 12.14
N TRP A 183 14.03 -5.31 11.44
CA TRP A 183 12.80 -5.50 10.68
C TRP A 183 11.57 -5.57 11.58
N ARG A 184 11.66 -6.29 12.71
CA ARG A 184 10.58 -6.37 13.68
C ARG A 184 10.19 -4.98 14.21
N ALA A 185 11.17 -4.12 14.47
CA ALA A 185 10.90 -2.74 14.89
C ALA A 185 10.21 -1.93 13.78
N VAL A 186 10.68 -2.03 12.54
CA VAL A 186 10.08 -1.35 11.37
C VAL A 186 8.65 -1.83 11.13
N ALA A 187 8.44 -3.14 11.02
CA ALA A 187 7.12 -3.73 10.76
C ALA A 187 6.15 -3.50 11.91
N GLY A 188 6.63 -3.56 13.16
CA GLY A 188 5.84 -3.26 14.35
C GLY A 188 5.43 -1.79 14.44
N THR A 189 6.35 -0.87 14.14
CA THR A 189 6.05 0.57 14.10
C THR A 189 5.07 0.90 12.98
N ALA A 190 5.23 0.30 11.81
CA ALA A 190 4.31 0.46 10.69
C ALA A 190 2.91 -0.03 11.03
N TYR A 191 2.80 -1.17 11.72
CA TYR A 191 1.51 -1.71 12.18
C TYR A 191 0.89 -0.81 13.27
N ALA A 192 1.69 -0.33 14.23
CA ALA A 192 1.22 0.55 15.29
C ALA A 192 0.78 1.95 14.82
N ALA A 193 1.25 2.37 13.63
CA ALA A 193 0.85 3.62 13.00
C ALA A 193 -0.44 3.51 12.16
N LEU A 194 -1.08 2.34 12.12
CA LEU A 194 -2.38 2.18 11.46
C LEU A 194 -3.46 3.01 12.17
N PRO A 195 -4.48 3.48 11.44
CA PRO A 195 -5.60 4.18 12.07
C PRO A 195 -6.41 3.23 12.97
N PRO A 196 -7.12 3.74 14.00
CA PRO A 196 -7.83 2.90 14.96
C PRO A 196 -8.79 1.89 14.34
N TRP A 197 -9.54 2.30 13.31
CA TRP A 197 -10.48 1.42 12.61
C TRP A 197 -9.79 0.23 11.93
N ALA A 198 -8.53 0.38 11.48
CA ALA A 198 -7.79 -0.71 10.86
C ALA A 198 -7.35 -1.73 11.92
N HIS A 199 -6.98 -1.27 13.11
CA HIS A 199 -6.72 -2.16 14.25
C HIS A 199 -7.96 -2.96 14.63
N GLU A 200 -9.12 -2.31 14.69
CA GLU A 200 -10.40 -2.96 14.98
C GLU A 200 -10.74 -4.04 13.93
N LEU A 201 -10.56 -3.75 12.64
CA LEU A 201 -10.76 -4.74 11.57
C LEU A 201 -9.81 -5.94 11.72
N TYR A 202 -8.57 -5.72 12.14
CA TYR A 202 -7.62 -6.79 12.45
C TYR A 202 -7.87 -7.50 13.79
N GLY A 203 -8.93 -7.17 14.50
CA GLY A 203 -9.27 -7.77 15.79
C GLY A 203 -8.29 -7.40 16.90
N ARG A 204 -7.59 -6.27 16.80
CA ARG A 204 -6.66 -5.77 17.82
C ARG A 204 -7.09 -4.40 18.32
N ARG A 205 -6.83 -4.10 19.58
CA ARG A 205 -7.00 -2.73 20.08
C ARG A 205 -5.89 -1.86 19.51
N ALA A 206 -6.21 -0.63 19.11
CA ALA A 206 -5.20 0.34 18.73
C ALA A 206 -4.23 0.58 19.90
N PRO A 207 -2.91 0.66 19.66
CA PRO A 207 -1.95 1.01 20.69
C PRO A 207 -2.28 2.42 21.23
N SER A 208 -2.22 2.56 22.56
CA SER A 208 -2.44 3.81 23.29
C SER A 208 -1.36 4.85 23.00
#